data_AF-V7BWH3-F1
#
_entry.id   AF-V7BWH3-F1
#
_cell.length_a   1.000
_cell.length_b   1.000
_cell.length_c   1.000
_cell.angle_alpha   90.00
_cell.angle_beta   90.00
_cell.angle_gamma   90.00
#
_symmetry.space_group_name_H-M   'P 1'
#
loop_
_entity.id
_entity.type
_entity.pdbx_description
1 polymer ?
#
loop_
_entity_poly.entity_id
_entity_poly.type
_entity_poly.pdbx_seq_one_letter_code
_entity_poly.pdbx_strand_id
1 'polypeptide(L)' 'MAANISPDVLDKEQIFGMAEKEMEHRVESFNKYKEPEINMGENSCIDRCVSKYWQVTNLIGQLLGSGKHPM' A
#
# COMPACT_ATOMS: atom_id res chain seq x y z
N MET A 1 -0.88 -45.51 -7.16
CA MET A 1 -1.51 -45.12 -5.88
C MET A 1 -0.51 -44.23 -5.17
N ALA A 2 -0.67 -42.91 -5.22
CA ALA A 2 0.27 -41.95 -4.64
C ALA A 2 -0.28 -41.43 -3.31
N ALA A 3 0.60 -41.38 -2.32
CA ALA A 3 0.33 -41.29 -0.90
C ALA A 3 -0.27 -39.96 -0.46
N ASN A 4 -1.14 -40.03 0.55
CA ASN A 4 -1.63 -38.93 1.37
C ASN A 4 -0.43 -38.24 2.05
N ILE A 5 -0.09 -37.02 1.65
CA ILE A 5 0.86 -36.18 2.37
C ILE A 5 0.03 -35.24 3.24
N SER A 6 -0.10 -35.59 4.52
CA SER A 6 -0.69 -34.72 5.53
C SER A 6 0.24 -33.52 5.77
N PRO A 7 -0.28 -32.28 5.82
CA PRO A 7 0.53 -31.09 6.05
C PRO A 7 0.71 -30.92 7.57
N ASP A 8 1.77 -31.50 8.12
CA ASP A 8 2.13 -31.25 9.52
C ASP A 8 3.65 -31.22 9.63
N VAL A 9 4.17 -30.24 10.36
CA VAL A 9 5.59 -29.92 10.62
C VAL A 9 6.26 -28.88 9.70
N LEU A 10 6.15 -28.92 8.37
CA LEU A 10 6.81 -27.92 7.50
C LEU A 10 6.17 -26.51 7.59
N ASP A 11 4.93 -26.45 8.06
CA ASP A 11 4.20 -25.19 8.21
C ASP A 11 4.76 -24.33 9.37
N LYS A 12 5.28 -24.93 10.44
CA LYS A 12 5.67 -24.17 11.65
C LYS A 12 6.90 -23.30 11.42
N GLU A 13 8.01 -23.85 10.94
CA GLU A 13 9.22 -23.07 10.70
C GLU A 13 9.01 -21.99 9.62
N GLN A 14 8.19 -22.30 8.61
CA GLN A 14 7.85 -21.35 7.56
C GLN A 14 6.95 -20.22 8.07
N ILE A 15 5.97 -20.53 8.94
CA ILE A 15 5.12 -19.53 9.61
C ILE A 15 5.96 -18.63 10.52
N PHE A 16 6.86 -19.21 11.33
CA PHE A 16 7.72 -18.42 12.22
C PHE A 16 8.68 -17.51 11.43
N GLY A 17 9.27 -18.00 10.34
CA GLY A 17 10.11 -17.17 9.47
C GLY A 17 9.34 -16.05 8.77
N MET A 18 8.08 -16.28 8.39
CA MET A 18 7.21 -15.22 7.85
C MET A 18 6.85 -14.17 8.91
N ALA A 19 6.53 -14.61 10.13
CA ALA A 19 6.20 -13.72 11.24
C ALA A 19 7.42 -12.87 11.68
N GLU A 20 8.61 -13.46 11.68
CA GLU A 20 9.87 -12.76 11.97
C GLU A 20 10.12 -11.65 10.95
N LYS A 21 10.00 -11.96 9.66
CA LYS A 21 10.19 -11.00 8.57
C LYS A 21 9.17 -9.87 8.57
N GLU A 22 7.93 -10.17 8.95
CA GLU A 22 6.89 -9.15 9.12
C GLU A 22 7.20 -8.23 10.31
N MET A 23 7.64 -8.79 11.44
CA MET A 23 8.02 -8.03 12.62
C MET A 23 9.23 -7.13 12.34
N GLU A 24 10.26 -7.63 11.67
CA GLU A 24 11.43 -6.86 11.23
C GLU A 24 11.01 -5.69 10.33
N HIS A 25 10.12 -5.92 9.36
CA HIS A 25 9.63 -4.87 8.47
C HIS A 25 8.83 -3.78 9.21
N ARG A 26 8.02 -4.17 10.20
CA ARG A 26 7.29 -3.23 11.06
C ARG A 26 8.23 -2.41 11.94
N VAL A 27 9.26 -3.03 12.50
CA VAL A 27 10.29 -2.35 13.32
C VAL A 27 11.14 -1.42 12.46
N GLU A 28 11.56 -1.83 11.27
CA GLU A 28 12.28 -0.98 10.32
C GLU A 28 11.45 0.24 9.94
N SER A 29 10.16 0.03 9.63
CA SER A 29 9.23 1.11 9.31
C SER A 29 9.07 2.07 10.49
N PHE A 30 8.80 1.54 11.70
CA PHE A 30 8.67 2.34 12.91
C PHE A 30 9.93 3.16 13.22
N ASN A 31 11.12 2.58 13.04
CA ASN A 31 12.39 3.28 13.23
C ASN A 31 12.72 4.27 12.10
N LYS A 32 12.21 4.06 10.88
CA LYS A 32 12.35 4.98 9.75
C LYS A 32 11.50 6.23 9.91
N TYR A 33 10.29 6.10 10.44
CA TYR A 33 9.42 7.24 10.75
C TYR A 33 9.81 7.80 12.12
N LYS A 34 10.92 8.55 12.15
CA LYS A 34 11.50 9.13 13.38
C LYS A 34 10.55 10.04 14.17
N GLU A 35 9.53 10.59 13.52
CA GLU A 35 8.50 11.40 14.14
C GLU A 35 7.12 10.81 13.79
N PRO A 36 6.30 10.43 14.79
CA PRO A 36 4.92 9.96 14.57
C PRO A 36 3.97 11.10 14.17
N GLU A 37 4.46 12.34 14.19
CA GLU A 37 3.70 13.55 13.91
C GLU A 37 4.07 14.09 12.52
N ILE A 38 3.04 14.36 11.73
CA ILE A 38 3.19 15.02 10.43
C ILE A 38 3.66 16.45 10.71
N ASN A 39 4.84 16.80 10.23
CA ASN A 39 5.42 18.12 10.41
C ASN A 39 4.58 19.18 9.68
N MET A 40 4.60 20.43 10.15
CA MET A 40 3.81 21.52 9.56
C MET A 40 4.04 21.70 8.04
N GLY A 41 5.24 21.41 7.54
CA GLY A 41 5.56 21.39 6.12
C GLY A 41 4.97 20.20 5.35
N GLU A 42 4.86 19.04 6.00
CA GLU A 42 4.26 17.83 5.43
C GLU A 42 2.74 17.96 5.32
N ASN A 43 2.07 18.54 6.32
CA ASN A 43 0.66 18.91 6.23
C ASN A 43 0.39 19.82 5.02
N SER A 44 1.19 20.88 4.86
CA SER A 44 1.04 21.79 3.71
C SER A 44 1.25 21.09 2.36
N CYS A 45 2.18 20.13 2.31
CA CYS A 45 2.42 19.33 1.11
C CYS A 45 1.24 18.41 0.80
N ILE A 46 0.66 17.77 1.81
CA ILE A 46 -0.52 16.91 1.69
C ILE A 46 -1.71 17.69 1.16
N ASP A 47 -2.00 18.88 1.71
CA ASP A 47 -3.11 19.73 1.25
C ASP A 47 -2.97 20.10 -0.24
N ARG A 48 -1.74 20.42 -0.67
CA ARG A 48 -1.43 20.69 -2.08
C ARG A 48 -1.58 19.44 -2.96
N CYS A 49 -1.17 18.28 -2.46
CA CYS A 49 -1.29 17.00 -3.16
C CYS A 49 -2.76 16.64 -3.40
N VAL A 50 -3.59 16.69 -2.35
CA VAL A 50 -5.02 16.40 -2.42
C VAL A 50 -5.72 17.37 -3.38
N SER A 51 -5.38 18.67 -3.32
CA SER A 51 -5.92 19.66 -4.26
C SER A 51 -5.59 19.33 -5.72
N LYS A 52 -4.34 18.94 -6.02
CA LYS A 52 -3.91 18.53 -7.36
C LYS A 52 -4.60 17.24 -7.82
N TYR A 53 -4.76 16.28 -6.91
CA TYR A 53 -5.44 15.01 -7.21
C TYR A 53 -6.87 15.23 -7.70
N TRP A 54 -7.63 16.07 -7.01
CA TRP A 54 -9.00 16.40 -7.42
C TRP A 54 -9.04 17.18 -8.74
N GLN A 55 -8.12 18.11 -8.96
CA GLN A 55 -8.00 18.82 -10.24
C GLN A 55 -7.75 17.86 -11.40
N VAL A 56 -6.80 16.93 -11.24
CA VAL A 56 -6.47 15.93 -12.27
C VAL A 56 -7.63 14.96 -12.49
N THR A 57 -8.27 14.48 -11.41
CA THR A 57 -9.42 13.58 -11.51
C THR A 57 -10.57 14.21 -12.29
N ASN A 58 -10.89 15.47 -12.03
CA ASN A 58 -11.92 16.21 -12.76
C ASN A 58 -11.55 16.41 -14.24
N LEU A 59 -10.28 16.75 -14.53
CA LEU A 59 -9.80 16.90 -15.90
C LEU A 59 -9.88 15.58 -16.67
N ILE A 60 -9.47 14.47 -16.06
CA ILE A 60 -9.58 13.13 -16.65
C ILE A 60 -11.05 12.79 -16.90
N GLY A 61 -11.94 13.06 -15.94
CA GLY A 61 -13.39 12.86 -16.11
C GLY A 61 -13.96 13.66 -17.28
N GLN A 62 -13.54 14.90 -17.46
CA GLN A 62 -13.92 15.72 -18.61
C GLN A 62 -13.37 15.17 -19.93
N LEU A 63 -12.12 14.72 -19.97
CA LEU A 63 -11.52 14.14 -21.17
C LEU A 63 -12.21 12.83 -21.59
N LEU A 64 -12.52 11.98 -20.62
CA LEU A 64 -13.25 10.72 -20.84
C LEU A 64 -14.71 10.97 -21.23
N GLY A 65 -15.37 11.95 -20.62
CA GLY A 65 -16.75 12.34 -20.95
C GLY A 65 -16.89 13.13 -22.25
N SER A 66 -15.84 13.84 -22.68
CA SER A 66 -15.78 14.54 -23.97
C SER A 66 -15.42 13.61 -25.14
N GLY A 67 -15.21 12.32 -24.87
CA GLY A 67 -15.12 11.29 -25.89
C GLY A 67 -16.43 11.21 -26.67
N LYS A 68 -16.40 11.75 -27.89
CA LYS A 68 -17.27 11.37 -29.00
C LYS A 68 -17.53 9.86 -28.92
N HIS A 69 -18.77 9.49 -28.66
CA HIS A 69 -19.30 8.19 -29.05
C HIS A 69 -19.48 8.25 -30.58
N PRO A 70 -18.72 7.52 -31.41
CA PRO A 70 -19.24 7.13 -32.70
C PRO A 70 -20.34 6.10 -32.42
N MET A 71 -21.56 6.41 -32.85
CA MET A 71 -22.58 5.39 -33.07
C MET A 71 -22.02 4.28 -33.97
#